data_AF-A0A2N6T039-F1
#
_entry.id   AF-A0A2N6T039-F1
#
_cell.length_a   1.000
_cell.length_b   1.000
_cell.length_c   1.000
_cell.angle_alpha   90.00
_cell.angle_beta   90.00
_cell.angle_gamma   90.00
#
_symmetry.space_group_name_H-M   'P 1'
#
loop_
_entity.id
_entity.type
_entity.pdbx_description
1 polymer ?
#
loop_
_entity_poly.entity_id
_entity_poly.type
_entity_poly.pdbx_seq_one_letter_code
_entity_poly.pdbx_strand_id
1 'polypeptide(L)'
;MSSTKGQSADGHASVGDAAGDAAASAPSPSATPPSATSPSGTSPSGTSPSATTPSGTSPSATTPSGTSPSVTTPSGTSPSAASPSAPKIGVRSTRQRKAVIAAMSDMTKFSSAKDIHQVLEERGDKVGLTTVYRTLQSLSEVKAVDVLHTDAGEALYRLCGDHHHHHLVCTECGETVEIGGGPVEEWAGDLASEHGFRLTGHTAEVFGVCADCQNEPDEG
;
A
#
# COMPACT_ATOMS: atom_id res chain seq x y z
N MET A 1 62.17 -10.55 -22.95
CA MET A 1 62.54 -9.54 -23.98
C MET A 1 62.71 -10.30 -25.28
N SER A 2 61.82 -10.04 -26.24
CA SER A 2 61.90 -10.29 -27.70
C SER A 2 62.30 -11.67 -28.25
N SER A 3 61.35 -12.29 -28.96
CA SER A 3 61.45 -13.01 -30.27
C SER A 3 60.09 -13.70 -30.49
N THR A 4 59.41 -13.76 -31.64
CA THR A 4 59.67 -13.42 -33.04
C THR A 4 58.31 -13.46 -33.80
N LYS A 5 58.35 -13.04 -35.07
CA LYS A 5 57.29 -12.55 -35.96
C LYS A 5 56.81 -13.60 -37.00
N GLY A 6 55.63 -13.37 -37.58
CA GLY A 6 55.16 -13.92 -38.88
C GLY A 6 54.11 -15.04 -38.75
N GLN A 7 53.10 -15.20 -39.60
CA GLN A 7 52.86 -14.69 -40.95
C GLN A 7 51.41 -15.00 -41.39
N SER A 8 50.86 -14.17 -42.27
CA SER A 8 49.54 -14.28 -42.92
C SER A 8 49.40 -15.47 -43.87
N ALA A 9 48.16 -15.90 -44.13
CA ALA A 9 47.75 -16.41 -45.44
C ALA A 9 46.23 -16.30 -45.65
N ASP A 10 45.86 -15.57 -46.70
CA ASP A 10 44.58 -15.53 -47.38
C ASP A 10 44.13 -16.91 -47.92
N GLY A 11 42.81 -17.10 -48.00
CA GLY A 11 42.20 -18.26 -48.67
C GLY A 11 40.79 -17.92 -49.16
N HIS A 12 40.67 -17.71 -50.47
CA HIS A 12 39.49 -17.28 -51.22
C HIS A 12 38.55 -18.46 -51.55
N ALA A 13 37.25 -18.18 -51.49
CA ALA A 13 36.13 -18.65 -52.33
C ALA A 13 35.87 -20.15 -52.57
N SER A 14 34.64 -20.56 -52.25
CA SER A 14 33.80 -21.31 -53.20
C SER A 14 32.32 -21.20 -52.84
N VAL A 15 31.57 -20.65 -53.80
CA VAL A 15 30.11 -20.60 -53.89
C VAL A 15 29.54 -21.99 -54.20
N GLY A 16 28.35 -22.27 -53.67
CA GLY A 16 27.58 -23.48 -53.97
C GLY A 16 26.11 -23.28 -53.64
N ASP A 17 25.32 -23.05 -54.69
CA ASP A 17 23.87 -23.12 -54.76
C ASP A 17 23.27 -24.39 -54.11
N ALA A 18 22.11 -24.25 -53.46
CA ALA A 18 20.83 -24.82 -53.94
C ALA A 18 19.82 -25.12 -52.81
N ALA A 19 18.55 -24.84 -53.15
CA ALA A 19 17.29 -25.32 -52.55
C ALA A 19 16.98 -24.79 -51.12
N GLY A 20 15.93 -24.00 -50.88
CA GLY A 20 14.61 -23.99 -51.52
C GLY A 20 13.64 -24.75 -50.64
N ASP A 21 13.09 -24.09 -49.62
CA ASP A 21 11.85 -24.54 -48.98
C ASP A 21 10.98 -23.31 -48.67
N ALA A 22 9.78 -23.34 -49.26
CA ALA A 22 8.86 -22.24 -49.33
C ALA A 22 8.12 -22.10 -47.99
N ALA A 23 8.43 -21.05 -47.23
CA ALA A 23 7.60 -20.61 -46.12
C ALA A 23 6.26 -20.10 -46.66
N ALA A 24 5.22 -20.93 -46.56
CA ALA A 24 3.85 -20.56 -46.82
C ALA A 24 3.44 -19.39 -45.91
N SER A 25 3.27 -18.20 -46.48
CA SER A 25 2.62 -17.07 -45.83
C SER A 25 1.14 -17.39 -45.63
N ALA A 26 0.73 -17.67 -44.39
CA ALA A 26 -0.67 -17.67 -44.02
C ALA A 26 -1.18 -16.21 -43.98
N PRO A 27 -2.37 -15.90 -44.52
CA PRO A 27 -2.94 -14.56 -44.43
C PRO A 27 -3.42 -14.29 -42.99
N SER A 28 -3.03 -13.11 -42.47
CA SER A 28 -3.49 -12.60 -41.18
C SER A 28 -5.03 -12.50 -41.12
N PRO A 29 -5.69 -12.93 -40.04
CA PRO A 29 -7.12 -12.68 -39.87
C PRO A 29 -7.34 -11.19 -39.58
N SER A 30 -8.05 -10.53 -40.48
CA SER A 30 -8.55 -9.16 -40.26
C SER A 30 -9.70 -9.23 -39.26
N ALA A 31 -9.44 -8.88 -38.01
CA ALA A 31 -10.48 -8.69 -37.00
C ALA A 31 -11.14 -7.31 -37.21
N THR A 32 -12.37 -7.30 -37.74
CA THR A 32 -13.25 -6.13 -37.71
C THR A 32 -13.68 -5.82 -36.28
N PRO A 33 -13.60 -4.55 -35.82
CA PRO A 33 -14.12 -4.18 -34.50
C PRO A 33 -15.66 -4.20 -34.52
N PRO A 34 -16.33 -4.66 -33.44
CA PRO A 34 -17.77 -4.50 -33.33
C PRO A 34 -18.13 -3.03 -33.09
N SER A 35 -19.08 -2.51 -33.87
CA SER A 35 -19.68 -1.20 -33.65
C SER A 35 -20.43 -1.19 -32.32
N ALA A 36 -19.93 -0.44 -31.34
CA ALA A 36 -20.63 -0.19 -30.09
C ALA A 36 -21.74 0.86 -30.32
N THR A 37 -22.98 0.43 -30.21
CA THR A 37 -24.15 1.32 -30.19
C THR A 37 -24.31 1.87 -28.76
N SER A 38 -24.16 3.17 -28.57
CA SER A 38 -24.39 3.82 -27.28
C SER A 38 -25.87 3.79 -26.89
N PRO A 39 -26.24 3.37 -25.66
CA PRO A 39 -27.59 3.58 -25.15
C PRO A 39 -27.77 5.04 -24.70
N SER A 40 -28.80 5.71 -25.22
CA SER A 40 -29.23 7.03 -24.78
C SER A 40 -29.81 6.95 -23.36
N GLY A 41 -29.04 7.36 -22.36
CA GLY A 41 -29.52 7.53 -20.99
C GLY A 41 -30.31 8.83 -20.84
N THR A 42 -31.61 8.73 -20.55
CA THR A 42 -32.44 9.85 -20.08
C THR A 42 -32.06 10.23 -18.65
N SER A 43 -31.64 11.47 -18.43
CA SER A 43 -31.40 12.03 -17.10
C SER A 43 -32.71 12.27 -16.33
N PRO A 44 -32.84 11.87 -15.06
CA PRO A 44 -33.92 12.35 -14.20
C PRO A 44 -33.60 13.73 -13.63
N SER A 45 -34.54 14.66 -13.74
CA SER A 45 -34.47 15.99 -13.12
C SER A 45 -34.60 15.87 -11.59
N GLY A 46 -33.50 16.06 -10.87
CA GLY A 46 -33.49 16.16 -9.41
C GLY A 46 -33.85 17.57 -8.95
N THR A 47 -34.91 17.70 -8.17
CA THR A 47 -35.33 18.93 -7.49
C THR A 47 -34.44 19.19 -6.27
N SER A 48 -33.80 20.36 -6.19
CA SER A 48 -33.03 20.78 -5.01
C SER A 48 -33.95 21.08 -3.82
N PRO A 49 -33.68 20.56 -2.60
CA PRO A 49 -34.25 21.10 -1.39
C PRO A 49 -33.44 22.31 -0.91
N SER A 50 -34.15 23.41 -0.61
CA SER A 50 -33.58 24.61 0.01
C SER A 50 -33.10 24.33 1.44
N ALA A 51 -31.85 24.65 1.72
CA ALA A 51 -31.27 24.58 3.07
C ALA A 51 -31.69 25.79 3.91
N THR A 52 -32.33 25.55 5.04
CA THR A 52 -32.60 26.57 6.07
C THR A 52 -31.45 26.60 7.06
N THR A 53 -30.78 27.75 7.18
CA THR A 53 -29.71 28.00 8.15
C THR A 53 -30.26 28.21 9.56
N PRO A 54 -29.73 27.54 10.60
CA PRO A 54 -29.98 27.91 11.98
C PRO A 54 -28.99 29.00 12.45
N SER A 55 -29.53 30.07 13.02
CA SER A 55 -28.75 31.15 13.66
C SER A 55 -28.14 30.66 14.98
N GLY A 56 -26.81 30.67 15.07
CA GLY A 56 -26.08 30.38 16.30
C GLY A 56 -26.09 31.57 17.27
N THR A 57 -26.54 31.33 18.50
CA THR A 57 -26.45 32.29 19.61
C THR A 57 -25.11 32.12 20.31
N SER A 58 -24.34 33.21 20.45
CA SER A 58 -23.03 33.23 21.09
C SER A 58 -23.17 33.34 22.62
N PRO A 59 -22.57 32.45 23.44
CA PRO A 59 -22.53 32.65 24.88
C PRO A 59 -21.34 33.54 25.29
N SER A 60 -21.66 34.62 26.02
CA SER A 60 -20.69 35.53 26.64
C SER A 60 -19.86 34.83 27.71
N ALA A 61 -18.55 35.07 27.68
CA ALA A 61 -17.59 34.63 28.68
C ALA A 61 -17.75 35.43 29.99
N THR A 62 -17.86 34.73 31.11
CA THR A 62 -17.80 35.31 32.45
C THR A 62 -16.51 34.84 33.12
N THR A 63 -15.61 35.78 33.42
CA THR A 63 -14.39 35.55 34.21
C THR A 63 -14.71 35.55 35.70
N PRO A 64 -14.34 34.51 36.48
CA PRO A 64 -14.31 34.63 37.94
C PRO A 64 -12.95 35.11 38.43
N SER A 65 -13.00 36.15 39.26
CA SER A 65 -11.87 36.75 39.98
C SER A 65 -11.27 35.77 41.00
N GLY A 66 -9.95 35.68 41.02
CA GLY A 66 -9.18 34.87 41.96
C GLY A 66 -9.35 35.33 43.41
N THR A 67 -9.47 34.35 44.31
CA THR A 67 -9.28 34.55 45.75
C THR A 67 -8.41 33.40 46.25
N SER A 68 -7.27 33.75 46.85
CA SER A 68 -6.27 32.82 47.38
C SER A 68 -6.61 32.48 48.83
N PRO A 69 -6.69 31.19 49.24
CA PRO A 69 -6.61 30.83 50.64
C PRO A 69 -5.26 30.21 51.00
N SER A 70 -4.80 30.60 52.18
CA SER A 70 -3.51 30.29 52.79
C SER A 70 -3.31 28.80 53.14
N VAL A 71 -2.04 28.43 53.11
CA VAL A 71 -1.43 27.17 53.56
C VAL A 71 -1.89 26.77 54.97
N THR A 72 -2.21 25.49 55.16
CA THR A 72 -1.95 24.77 56.43
C THR A 72 -1.66 23.29 56.12
N THR A 73 -0.46 22.85 56.49
CA THR A 73 -0.01 21.45 56.44
C THR A 73 -0.58 20.63 57.60
N PRO A 74 -0.93 19.36 57.39
CA PRO A 74 -0.78 18.36 58.43
C PRO A 74 0.18 17.24 58.00
N SER A 75 1.16 16.99 58.86
CA SER A 75 2.03 15.81 58.85
C SER A 75 1.21 14.57 59.24
N GLY A 76 1.34 13.49 58.47
CA GLY A 76 0.76 12.18 58.77
C GLY A 76 1.52 11.07 58.03
N THR A 77 1.90 10.04 58.78
CA THR A 77 2.94 9.06 58.48
C THR A 77 2.38 7.72 57.98
N SER A 78 3.11 7.06 57.05
CA SER A 78 3.19 5.60 56.74
C SER A 78 2.13 4.92 55.85
N PRO A 79 2.42 3.75 55.19
CA PRO A 79 3.64 3.27 54.53
C PRO A 79 3.44 3.04 53.01
N SER A 80 4.53 3.11 52.24
CA SER A 80 4.55 3.00 50.77
C SER A 80 4.44 1.54 50.31
N ALA A 81 3.29 1.16 49.74
CA ALA A 81 3.18 0.03 48.83
C ALA A 81 3.61 0.47 47.42
N ALA A 82 4.46 -0.33 46.78
CA ALA A 82 5.03 -0.08 45.47
C ALA A 82 3.96 0.21 44.41
N SER A 83 3.95 1.42 43.87
CA SER A 83 3.17 1.77 42.67
C SER A 83 3.88 1.26 41.41
N PRO A 84 3.16 0.69 40.43
CA PRO A 84 3.72 0.41 39.12
C PRO A 84 4.00 1.74 38.41
N SER A 85 5.24 1.93 37.98
CA SER A 85 5.68 3.10 37.22
C SER A 85 4.83 3.28 35.95
N ALA A 86 4.21 4.45 35.81
CA ALA A 86 3.53 4.87 34.59
C ALA A 86 4.44 4.67 33.35
N PRO A 87 3.91 4.14 32.23
CA PRO A 87 4.74 3.80 31.09
C PRO A 87 5.37 5.05 30.48
N LYS A 88 6.69 5.00 30.25
CA LYS A 88 7.46 6.01 29.51
C LYS A 88 7.07 5.96 28.03
N ILE A 89 5.93 6.56 27.68
CA ILE A 89 5.27 6.43 26.38
C ILE A 89 6.04 7.10 25.21
N GLY A 90 7.00 8.01 25.46
CA GLY A 90 7.62 8.79 24.36
C GLY A 90 8.78 8.11 23.60
N VAL A 91 9.75 7.51 24.30
CA VAL A 91 11.04 7.09 23.66
C VAL A 91 11.09 5.59 23.36
N ARG A 92 10.50 4.77 24.23
CA ARG A 92 10.47 3.31 24.03
C ARG A 92 9.53 2.96 22.87
N SER A 93 8.36 3.58 22.85
CA SER A 93 7.36 3.37 21.80
C SER A 93 7.88 3.79 20.42
N THR A 94 8.64 4.88 20.33
CA THR A 94 9.24 5.33 19.06
C THR A 94 10.33 4.38 18.56
N ARG A 95 11.15 3.81 19.45
CA ARG A 95 12.13 2.77 19.05
C ARG A 95 11.43 1.50 18.57
N GLN A 96 10.43 1.02 19.30
CA GLN A 96 9.69 -0.20 18.93
C GLN A 96 8.95 -0.01 17.61
N ARG A 97 8.32 1.14 17.39
CA ARG A 97 7.67 1.48 16.11
C ARG A 97 8.66 1.46 14.94
N LYS A 98 9.86 2.04 15.12
CA LYS A 98 10.92 1.99 14.10
C LYS A 98 11.38 0.56 13.81
N ALA A 99 11.51 -0.28 14.84
CA ALA A 99 11.87 -1.69 14.65
C ALA A 99 10.82 -2.43 13.82
N VAL A 100 9.52 -2.23 14.12
CA VAL A 100 8.42 -2.83 13.34
C VAL A 100 8.47 -2.39 11.87
N ILE A 101 8.63 -1.09 11.61
CA ILE A 101 8.74 -0.57 10.23
C ILE A 101 9.97 -1.15 9.51
N ALA A 102 11.11 -1.22 10.18
CA ALA A 102 12.32 -1.83 9.61
C ALA A 102 12.12 -3.31 9.28
N ALA A 103 11.47 -4.07 10.18
CA ALA A 103 11.14 -5.47 9.94
C ALA A 103 10.26 -5.65 8.70
N MET A 104 9.21 -4.83 8.57
CA MET A 104 8.34 -4.84 7.40
C MET A 104 9.06 -4.42 6.11
N SER A 105 10.04 -3.53 6.18
CA SER A 105 10.75 -3.01 4.99
C SER A 105 11.61 -4.07 4.30
N ASP A 106 12.00 -5.12 5.04
CA ASP A 106 12.77 -6.24 4.49
C ASP A 106 11.87 -7.36 3.94
N MET A 107 10.54 -7.21 4.05
CA MET A 107 9.55 -8.17 3.58
C MET A 107 8.95 -7.70 2.26
N THR A 108 9.03 -8.53 1.22
CA THR A 108 8.50 -8.23 -0.12
C THR A 108 7.06 -8.69 -0.32
N LYS A 109 6.48 -9.42 0.64
CA LYS A 109 5.14 -9.99 0.60
C LYS A 109 4.25 -9.46 1.72
N PHE A 110 2.93 -9.53 1.49
CA PHE A 110 1.94 -9.38 2.55
C PHE A 110 2.24 -10.36 3.68
N SER A 111 2.35 -9.83 4.89
CA SER A 111 2.85 -10.58 6.05
C SER A 111 1.91 -10.40 7.23
N SER A 112 1.60 -11.49 7.91
CA SER A 112 0.77 -11.42 9.11
C SER A 112 1.50 -10.67 10.23
N ALA A 113 0.76 -10.20 11.23
CA ALA A 113 1.37 -9.64 12.43
C ALA A 113 2.30 -10.65 13.15
N LYS A 114 2.04 -11.96 12.98
CA LYS A 114 2.88 -13.04 13.53
C LYS A 114 4.19 -13.17 12.76
N ASP A 115 4.15 -13.12 11.43
CA ASP A 115 5.35 -13.18 10.59
C ASP A 115 6.28 -11.99 10.89
N ILE A 116 5.70 -10.79 10.99
CA ILE A 116 6.45 -9.57 11.34
C ILE A 116 7.07 -9.69 12.73
N HIS A 117 6.33 -10.28 13.69
CA HIS A 117 6.85 -10.53 15.04
C HIS A 117 8.00 -11.56 15.03
N GLN A 118 7.89 -12.62 14.25
CA GLN A 118 8.95 -13.61 14.11
C GLN A 118 10.23 -12.98 13.57
N VAL A 119 10.13 -12.13 12.53
CA VAL A 119 11.27 -11.38 12.00
C VAL A 119 11.91 -10.47 13.06
N LEU A 120 11.11 -9.85 13.93
CA LEU A 120 11.62 -9.05 15.05
C LEU A 120 12.36 -9.91 16.08
N GLU A 121 11.85 -11.10 16.40
CA GLU A 121 12.51 -12.05 17.31
C GLU A 121 13.85 -12.53 16.75
N GLU A 122 13.91 -12.85 15.46
CA GLU A 122 15.13 -13.27 14.76
C GLU A 122 16.20 -12.16 14.76
N ARG A 123 15.79 -10.89 14.75
CA ARG A 123 16.68 -9.71 14.90
C ARG A 123 17.10 -9.43 16.34
N GLY A 124 16.48 -10.09 17.31
CA GLY A 124 16.67 -9.81 18.73
C GLY A 124 15.98 -8.53 19.23
N ASP A 125 15.02 -8.00 18.46
CA ASP A 125 14.25 -6.82 18.84
C ASP A 125 13.21 -7.18 19.91
N LYS A 126 13.30 -6.52 21.08
CA LYS A 126 12.38 -6.76 22.21
C LYS A 126 11.04 -6.04 22.01
N VAL A 127 10.27 -6.49 21.03
CA VAL A 127 8.93 -5.98 20.68
C VAL A 127 7.92 -7.12 20.82
N GLY A 128 6.98 -7.02 21.75
CA GLY A 128 5.94 -8.04 21.90
C GLY A 128 4.84 -7.90 20.85
N LEU A 129 4.19 -9.02 20.51
CA LEU A 129 3.15 -9.12 19.49
C LEU A 129 2.02 -8.07 19.63
N THR A 130 1.54 -7.78 20.85
CA THR A 130 0.53 -6.71 21.05
C THR A 130 1.03 -5.33 20.59
N THR A 131 2.33 -5.05 20.73
CA THR A 131 2.93 -3.80 20.25
C THR A 131 3.01 -3.78 18.72
N VAL A 132 3.26 -4.93 18.09
CA VAL A 132 3.20 -5.08 16.63
C VAL A 132 1.79 -4.75 16.14
N TYR A 133 0.75 -5.39 16.67
CA TYR A 133 -0.64 -5.09 16.31
C TYR A 133 -1.00 -3.61 16.47
N ARG A 134 -0.68 -2.99 17.62
CA ARG A 134 -0.96 -1.56 17.84
C ARG A 134 -0.20 -0.66 16.86
N THR A 135 1.01 -1.05 16.48
CA THR A 135 1.81 -0.30 15.51
C THR A 135 1.19 -0.43 14.12
N LEU A 136 0.85 -1.64 13.69
CA LEU A 136 0.20 -1.92 12.41
C LEU A 136 -1.15 -1.19 12.30
N GLN A 137 -1.96 -1.22 13.36
CA GLN A 137 -3.19 -0.45 13.43
C GLN A 137 -2.94 1.05 13.22
N SER A 138 -1.95 1.61 13.94
CA SER A 138 -1.61 3.04 13.79
C SER A 138 -1.01 3.42 12.44
N LEU A 139 -0.40 2.45 11.73
CA LEU A 139 0.13 2.65 10.39
C LEU A 139 -1.01 2.56 9.35
N SER A 140 -1.94 1.63 9.55
CA SER A 140 -3.12 1.46 8.69
C SER A 140 -4.04 2.69 8.75
N GLU A 141 -4.24 3.26 9.95
CA GLU A 141 -5.01 4.50 10.15
C GLU A 141 -4.48 5.69 9.33
N VAL A 142 -3.16 5.73 9.10
CA VAL A 142 -2.50 6.78 8.30
C VAL A 142 -2.15 6.32 6.89
N LYS A 143 -2.64 5.14 6.46
CA LYS A 143 -2.38 4.53 5.15
C LYS A 143 -0.89 4.39 4.82
N ALA A 144 -0.06 4.16 5.84
CA ALA A 144 1.36 3.85 5.65
C ALA A 144 1.60 2.35 5.41
N VAL A 145 0.56 1.52 5.59
CA VAL A 145 0.56 0.10 5.27
C VAL A 145 -0.76 -0.26 4.59
N ASP A 146 -0.69 -1.17 3.63
CA ASP A 146 -1.86 -1.83 3.06
C ASP A 146 -2.26 -3.03 3.90
N VAL A 147 -3.55 -3.37 3.85
CA VAL A 147 -4.12 -4.48 4.60
C VAL A 147 -4.95 -5.35 3.66
N LEU A 148 -4.51 -6.60 3.49
CA LEU A 148 -5.26 -7.63 2.81
C LEU A 148 -5.94 -8.53 3.84
N HIS A 149 -7.21 -8.85 3.64
CA HIS A 149 -7.93 -9.82 4.45
C HIS A 149 -8.08 -11.12 3.65
N THR A 150 -7.56 -12.21 4.21
CA THR A 150 -7.72 -13.56 3.61
C THR A 150 -9.11 -14.11 3.86
N ASP A 151 -9.51 -15.16 3.14
CA ASP A 151 -10.79 -15.86 3.36
C ASP A 151 -10.89 -16.49 4.77
N ALA A 152 -9.74 -16.78 5.38
CA ALA A 152 -9.64 -17.22 6.77
C ALA A 152 -9.85 -16.08 7.80
N GLY A 153 -10.03 -14.84 7.34
CA GLY A 153 -10.20 -13.65 8.17
C GLY A 153 -8.89 -13.09 8.75
N GLU A 154 -7.72 -13.59 8.32
CA GLU A 154 -6.43 -13.07 8.76
C GLU A 154 -6.07 -11.79 7.99
N ALA A 155 -5.65 -10.77 8.74
CA ALA A 155 -5.12 -9.52 8.18
C ALA A 155 -3.62 -9.66 7.90
N LEU A 156 -3.25 -9.44 6.65
CA LEU A 156 -1.88 -9.37 6.17
C LEU A 156 -1.53 -7.92 5.87
N TYR A 157 -0.29 -7.54 6.15
CA TYR A 157 0.19 -6.16 6.07
C TYR A 157 1.37 -6.04 5.12
N ARG A 158 1.45 -4.90 4.43
CA ARG A 158 2.60 -4.50 3.61
C ARG A 158 2.90 -3.02 3.82
N LEU A 159 4.17 -2.62 3.87
CA LEU A 159 4.54 -1.20 3.89
C LEU A 159 4.33 -0.60 2.50
N CYS A 160 3.63 0.54 2.44
CA CYS A 160 3.57 1.35 1.23
C CYS A 160 4.89 2.14 1.11
N GLY A 161 5.50 2.15 -0.07
CA GLY A 161 6.60 3.06 -0.39
C GLY A 161 6.19 4.54 -0.47
N ASP A 162 7.17 5.43 -0.64
CA ASP A 162 6.98 6.90 -0.65
C ASP A 162 6.29 7.44 -1.93
N HIS A 163 6.03 6.59 -2.92
CA HIS A 163 5.37 6.96 -4.18
C HIS A 163 3.92 6.48 -4.18
N HIS A 164 2.99 7.23 -4.80
CA HIS A 164 1.62 6.75 -4.99
C HIS A 164 1.61 5.59 -5.99
N HIS A 165 1.36 4.38 -5.49
CA HIS A 165 1.27 3.15 -6.27
C HIS A 165 -0.08 2.50 -5.99
N HIS A 166 -0.56 1.73 -6.96
CA HIS A 166 -1.70 0.85 -6.78
C HIS A 166 -1.22 -0.59 -6.65
N HIS A 167 -2.13 -1.47 -6.27
CA HIS A 167 -1.84 -2.89 -6.08
C HIS A 167 -2.58 -3.72 -7.12
N LEU A 168 -1.86 -4.65 -7.75
CA LEU A 168 -2.45 -5.80 -8.42
C LEU A 168 -2.32 -7.01 -7.47
N VAL A 169 -3.44 -7.47 -6.95
CA VAL A 169 -3.53 -8.48 -5.89
C VAL A 169 -4.09 -9.78 -6.44
N CYS A 170 -3.40 -10.89 -6.20
CA CYS A 170 -3.90 -12.23 -6.44
C CYS A 170 -4.93 -12.62 -5.37
N THR A 171 -6.12 -13.02 -5.79
CA THR A 171 -7.21 -13.41 -4.89
C THR A 171 -7.06 -14.81 -4.30
N GLU A 172 -6.12 -15.62 -4.78
CA GLU A 172 -5.90 -17.00 -4.31
C GLU A 172 -4.73 -17.09 -3.33
N CYS A 173 -3.54 -16.62 -3.74
CA CYS A 173 -2.34 -16.70 -2.90
C CYS A 173 -1.97 -15.38 -2.21
N GLY A 174 -2.62 -14.27 -2.56
CA GLY A 174 -2.31 -12.94 -2.01
C GLY A 174 -1.05 -12.29 -2.59
N GLU A 175 -0.41 -12.88 -3.61
CA GLU A 175 0.70 -12.25 -4.31
C GLU A 175 0.32 -10.87 -4.81
N THR A 176 1.18 -9.88 -4.58
CA THR A 176 0.87 -8.49 -4.93
C THR A 176 2.02 -7.80 -5.63
N VAL A 177 1.69 -7.22 -6.78
CA VAL A 177 2.59 -6.42 -7.60
C VAL A 177 2.24 -4.94 -7.44
N GLU A 178 3.27 -4.13 -7.19
CA GLU A 178 3.14 -2.66 -7.22
C GLU A 178 3.00 -2.21 -8.67
N ILE A 179 1.90 -1.52 -8.97
CA ILE A 179 1.68 -0.92 -10.29
C ILE A 179 1.70 0.60 -10.13
N GLY A 180 2.39 1.28 -11.05
CA GLY A 180 2.33 2.73 -11.13
C GLY A 180 0.91 3.18 -11.50
N GLY A 181 0.53 4.38 -11.07
CA GLY A 181 -0.83 4.86 -11.28
C GLY A 181 -1.24 5.10 -12.74
N GLY A 182 -0.27 5.32 -13.63
CA GLY A 182 -0.46 5.27 -15.08
C GLY A 182 -1.73 6.03 -15.57
N PRO A 183 -2.57 5.42 -16.43
CA PRO A 183 -3.81 6.03 -16.91
C PRO A 183 -4.87 6.30 -15.83
N VAL A 184 -4.82 5.61 -14.69
CA VAL A 184 -5.82 5.74 -13.62
C VAL A 184 -5.68 7.09 -12.91
N GLU A 185 -4.45 7.56 -12.73
CA GLU A 185 -4.16 8.89 -12.16
C GLU A 185 -4.71 10.01 -13.04
N GLU A 186 -4.44 9.92 -14.34
CA GLU A 186 -4.87 10.89 -15.34
C GLU A 186 -6.39 10.94 -15.41
N TRP A 187 -7.02 9.76 -15.51
CA TRP A 187 -8.48 9.65 -15.49
C TRP A 187 -9.12 10.24 -14.22
N ALA A 188 -8.55 9.98 -13.04
CA ALA A 188 -9.06 10.53 -11.79
C ALA A 188 -8.93 12.08 -11.74
N GLY A 189 -7.84 12.62 -12.29
CA GLY A 189 -7.61 14.05 -12.43
C GLY A 189 -8.60 14.73 -13.40
N ASP A 190 -8.80 14.11 -14.56
CA ASP A 190 -9.71 14.60 -15.59
C ASP A 190 -11.16 14.59 -15.10
N LEU A 191 -11.59 13.49 -14.49
CA LEU A 191 -12.94 13.34 -13.95
C LEU A 191 -13.22 14.38 -12.85
N ALA A 192 -12.25 14.60 -11.95
CA ALA A 192 -12.40 15.63 -10.93
C ALA A 192 -12.53 17.03 -11.55
N SER A 193 -11.71 17.33 -12.55
CA SER A 193 -11.71 18.63 -13.25
C SER A 193 -13.00 18.87 -14.03
N GLU A 194 -13.47 17.86 -14.77
CA GLU A 194 -14.71 17.91 -15.55
C GLU A 194 -15.92 18.25 -14.68
N HIS A 195 -15.96 17.71 -13.46
CA HIS A 195 -17.06 17.92 -12.52
C HIS A 195 -16.83 19.08 -11.53
N GLY A 196 -15.74 19.84 -11.68
CA GLY A 196 -15.44 21.00 -10.82
C GLY A 196 -15.01 20.63 -9.40
N PHE A 197 -14.49 19.43 -9.18
CA PHE A 197 -13.92 18.97 -7.93
C PHE A 197 -12.41 19.25 -7.86
N ARG A 198 -11.93 19.61 -6.67
CA ARG A 198 -10.50 19.59 -6.36
C ARG A 198 -10.14 18.17 -5.91
N LEU A 199 -9.40 17.43 -6.73
CA LEU A 199 -8.94 16.08 -6.37
C LEU A 199 -8.05 16.15 -5.12
N THR A 200 -8.44 15.44 -4.06
CA THR A 200 -7.67 15.34 -2.81
C THR A 200 -7.00 13.98 -2.62
N GLY A 201 -7.26 13.05 -3.52
CA GLY A 201 -6.75 11.68 -3.50
C GLY A 201 -7.75 10.71 -4.12
N HIS A 202 -7.31 9.49 -4.36
CA HIS A 202 -8.16 8.38 -4.79
C HIS A 202 -7.61 7.06 -4.24
N THR A 203 -8.41 6.00 -4.39
CA THR A 203 -8.00 4.63 -4.06
C THR A 203 -8.31 3.77 -5.28
N ALA A 204 -7.34 3.00 -5.73
CA ALA A 204 -7.48 2.04 -6.82
C ALA A 204 -6.66 0.78 -6.51
N GLU A 205 -7.29 -0.37 -6.66
CA GLU A 205 -6.69 -1.70 -6.53
C GLU A 205 -7.27 -2.59 -7.63
N VAL A 206 -6.44 -3.44 -8.20
CA VAL A 206 -6.81 -4.42 -9.21
C VAL A 206 -6.72 -5.80 -8.59
N PHE A 207 -7.74 -6.62 -8.79
CA PHE A 207 -7.79 -7.98 -8.29
C PHE A 207 -7.79 -8.96 -9.45
N GLY A 208 -7.03 -10.05 -9.32
CA GLY A 208 -6.94 -11.10 -10.33
C GLY A 208 -6.37 -12.40 -9.76
N VAL A 209 -5.97 -13.32 -10.63
CA VAL A 209 -5.28 -14.57 -10.24
C VAL A 209 -3.88 -14.54 -10.87
N CYS A 210 -2.81 -14.78 -10.09
CA CYS A 210 -1.44 -14.73 -10.61
C CYS A 210 -1.17 -15.91 -11.56
N ALA A 211 -0.08 -15.82 -12.32
CA ALA A 211 0.28 -16.87 -13.28
C ALA A 211 0.52 -18.22 -12.61
N ASP A 212 1.08 -18.25 -11.39
CA ASP A 212 1.33 -19.48 -10.66
C ASP A 212 0.02 -20.16 -10.26
N CYS A 213 -0.90 -19.40 -9.67
CA CYS A 213 -2.24 -19.86 -9.31
C CYS A 213 -3.09 -20.31 -10.52
N GLN A 214 -2.97 -19.62 -11.67
CA GLN A 214 -3.64 -20.05 -12.90
C GLN A 214 -3.13 -21.40 -13.43
N ASN A 215 -1.92 -21.80 -13.03
CA ASN A 215 -1.27 -23.04 -13.46
C ASN A 215 -1.30 -24.15 -12.39
N GLU A 216 -1.76 -23.87 -11.17
CA GLU A 216 -2.02 -24.89 -10.16
C GLU A 216 -3.30 -25.64 -10.56
N PRO A 217 -3.25 -26.97 -10.74
CA PRO A 217 -4.46 -27.73 -10.99
C PRO A 217 -5.34 -27.67 -9.74
N ASP A 218 -6.58 -27.24 -9.92
CA ASP A 218 -7.69 -27.23 -8.96
C ASP A 218 -7.75 -28.60 -8.22
N GLU A 219 -7.11 -28.71 -7.06
CA GLU A 219 -7.32 -29.83 -6.14
C GLU A 219 -8.51 -29.47 -5.24
N GLY A 220 -9.71 -29.62 -5.82
CA GLY A 220 -11.00 -29.53 -5.13
C GLY A 220 -11.30 -30.68 -4.17
#